data_AF-A0A914KEQ7-F1
#
_entry.id   AF-A0A914KEQ7-F1
#
_cell.length_a   1.000
_cell.length_b   1.000
_cell.length_c   1.000
_cell.angle_alpha   90.00
_cell.angle_beta   90.00
_cell.angle_gamma   90.00
#
_symmetry.space_group_name_H-M   'P 1'
#
loop_
_entity.id
_entity.type
_entity.pdbx_description
1 polymer ?
#
loop_
_entity_poly.entity_id
_entity_poly.type
_entity_poly.pdbx_seq_one_letter_code
_entity_poly.pdbx_strand_id
1 'polypeptide(L)'
;MTGQIIKKRVEYTDSEGTVLEGFLVYPAEFETSGKKYPVVTVHHAFAGITEFEEEKTESLAKLGYVGFAADVYGKGVKGETREECFALLKSILAE
;
A
#
# COMPACT_ATOMS: atom_id res chain seq x y z
N MET A 1 12.76 21.00 1.09
CA MET A 1 13.54 19.88 0.51
C MET A 1 12.56 18.78 0.16
N THR A 2 12.18 18.63 -1.09
CA THR A 2 11.46 17.42 -1.56
C THR A 2 12.53 16.39 -1.91
N GLY A 3 12.80 15.46 -0.99
CA GLY A 3 13.67 14.32 -1.27
C GLY A 3 13.09 13.48 -2.41
N GLN A 4 13.95 12.95 -3.27
CA GLN A 4 13.54 12.00 -4.30
C GLN A 4 12.97 10.75 -3.63
N ILE A 5 11.84 10.25 -4.13
CA ILE A 5 11.19 9.03 -3.65
C ILE A 5 11.24 7.94 -4.72
N ILE A 6 11.22 6.68 -4.29
CA ILE A 6 11.15 5.49 -5.15
C ILE A 6 9.81 4.80 -4.87
N LYS A 7 9.10 4.41 -5.93
CA LYS A 7 7.79 3.74 -5.87
C LYS A 7 7.92 2.33 -6.44
N LYS A 8 7.37 1.33 -5.76
CA LYS A 8 7.38 -0.08 -6.19
C LYS A 8 6.06 -0.76 -5.86
N ARG A 9 5.58 -1.60 -6.78
CA ARG A 9 4.60 -2.65 -6.45
C ARG A 9 5.36 -3.85 -5.92
N VAL A 10 4.90 -4.40 -4.80
CA VAL A 10 5.55 -5.54 -4.15
C VAL A 10 4.50 -6.61 -3.88
N GLU A 11 4.78 -7.82 -4.36
CA GLU A 11 3.99 -8.99 -4.03
C GLU A 11 4.34 -9.48 -2.62
N TYR A 12 3.33 -9.89 -1.88
CA TYR A 12 3.48 -10.50 -0.57
C TYR A 12 2.37 -11.54 -0.36
N THR A 13 2.51 -12.35 0.68
CA THR A 13 1.49 -13.33 1.07
C THR A 13 0.92 -12.98 2.42
N ASP A 14 -0.37 -13.20 2.61
CA ASP A 14 -0.97 -13.21 3.94
C ASP A 14 -0.61 -14.51 4.71
N SER A 15 -1.22 -14.71 5.87
CA SER A 15 -1.03 -15.90 6.69
C SER A 15 -1.59 -17.19 6.08
N GLU A 16 -2.51 -17.10 5.13
CA GLU A 16 -3.15 -18.24 4.46
C GLU A 16 -2.49 -18.60 3.12
N GLY A 17 -1.58 -17.76 2.64
CA GLY A 17 -0.84 -17.96 1.40
C GLY A 17 -1.47 -17.28 0.19
N THR A 18 -2.47 -16.42 0.38
CA THR A 18 -3.05 -15.60 -0.69
C THR A 18 -2.01 -14.59 -1.16
N VAL A 19 -1.82 -14.50 -2.48
CA VAL A 19 -0.89 -13.54 -3.09
C VAL A 19 -1.58 -12.19 -3.23
N LEU A 20 -1.01 -11.18 -2.57
CA LEU A 20 -1.48 -9.80 -2.51
C LEU A 20 -0.43 -8.87 -3.15
N GLU A 21 -0.82 -7.66 -3.58
CA GLU A 21 0.11 -6.69 -4.15
C GLU A 21 0.00 -5.31 -3.49
N GLY A 22 1.01 -4.96 -2.71
CA GLY A 22 1.07 -3.68 -2.01
C GLY A 22 1.82 -2.60 -2.80
N PHE A 23 1.67 -1.35 -2.37
CA PHE A 23 2.38 -0.21 -2.93
C PHE A 23 3.39 0.34 -1.92
N LEU A 24 4.68 0.14 -2.22
CA LEU A 24 5.80 0.52 -1.37
C LEU A 24 6.45 1.81 -1.90
N VAL A 25 6.59 2.82 -1.03
CA VAL A 25 7.28 4.07 -1.36
C VAL A 25 8.27 4.43 -0.27
N TYR A 26 9.47 4.84 -0.66
CA TYR A 26 10.52 5.21 0.29
C TYR A 26 11.44 6.32 -0.24
N PRO A 27 12.14 7.08 0.63
CA PRO A 27 13.16 8.05 0.22
C PRO A 27 14.28 7.36 -0.55
N ALA A 28 14.77 7.93 -1.66
CA ALA A 28 15.80 7.31 -2.50
C ALA A 28 17.10 7.00 -1.73
N GLU A 29 17.42 7.80 -0.72
CA GLU A 29 18.54 7.59 0.20
C GLU A 29 18.42 6.32 1.06
N PHE A 30 17.24 5.70 1.15
CA PHE A 30 17.04 4.42 1.83
C PHE A 30 17.97 3.33 1.29
N GLU A 31 18.17 3.26 -0.03
CA GLU A 31 18.97 2.20 -0.66
C GLU A 31 20.48 2.36 -0.42
N THR A 32 20.95 3.56 -0.08
CA THR A 32 22.39 3.87 0.00
C THR A 32 22.86 4.28 1.40
N SER A 33 21.97 4.73 2.27
CA SER A 33 22.34 5.36 3.54
C SER A 33 22.75 4.39 4.65
N GLY A 34 22.35 3.12 4.56
CA GLY A 34 22.51 2.14 5.65
C GLY A 34 21.73 2.49 6.93
N LYS A 35 20.86 3.50 6.89
CA LYS A 35 20.03 3.93 8.03
C LYS A 35 18.76 3.09 8.11
N LYS A 36 18.21 2.98 9.32
CA LYS A 36 16.85 2.45 9.53
C LYS A 36 15.85 3.57 9.41
N TYR A 37 14.73 3.31 8.73
CA TYR A 37 13.65 4.26 8.55
C TYR A 37 12.38 3.73 9.23
N PRO A 38 11.60 4.59 9.89
CA PRO A 38 10.30 4.19 10.42
C PRO A 38 9.35 3.81 9.28
N VAL A 39 8.61 2.73 9.48
CA VAL A 39 7.65 2.21 8.49
C VAL A 39 6.23 2.60 8.93
N VAL A 40 5.42 3.03 7.96
CA VAL A 40 4.00 3.31 8.15
C VAL A 40 3.21 2.52 7.12
N THR A 41 2.31 1.67 7.60
CA THR A 41 1.37 0.93 6.74
C THR A 41 0.09 1.74 6.54
N VAL A 42 -0.36 1.84 5.31
CA VAL A 42 -1.62 2.49 4.91
C VAL A 42 -2.59 1.40 4.50
N HIS A 43 -3.67 1.24 5.26
CA HIS A 43 -4.77 0.36 4.87
C HIS A 43 -5.80 1.17 4.09
N HIS A 44 -6.24 0.63 2.95
CA HIS A 44 -7.27 1.26 2.17
C HIS A 44 -8.61 1.29 2.90
N ALA A 45 -9.41 2.32 2.63
CA ALA A 45 -10.68 2.50 3.34
C ALA A 45 -11.77 1.51 2.89
N PHE A 46 -11.97 1.35 1.57
CA PHE A 46 -13.12 0.60 1.05
C PHE A 46 -12.95 0.05 -0.37
N ALA A 47 -12.33 0.81 -1.28
CA ALA A 47 -12.29 0.45 -2.70
C ALA A 47 -11.07 -0.37 -3.12
N GLY A 48 -10.19 -0.76 -2.18
CA GLY A 48 -8.84 -1.25 -2.50
C GLY A 48 -7.83 -0.11 -2.55
N ILE A 49 -6.60 -0.38 -2.99
CA ILE A 49 -5.59 0.67 -3.15
C ILE A 49 -5.98 1.58 -4.33
N THR A 50 -6.39 2.80 -4.03
CA THR A 50 -6.69 3.85 -5.02
C THR A 50 -5.58 4.88 -5.08
N GLU A 51 -5.73 5.88 -5.95
CA GLU A 51 -4.83 7.05 -5.99
C GLU A 51 -4.73 7.74 -4.62
N PHE A 52 -5.79 7.72 -3.81
CA PHE A 52 -5.75 8.31 -2.47
C PHE A 52 -4.73 7.62 -1.56
N GLU A 53 -4.73 6.29 -1.50
CA GLU A 53 -3.76 5.53 -0.71
C GLU A 53 -2.34 5.68 -1.26
N GLU A 54 -2.17 5.73 -2.59
CA GLU A 54 -0.88 5.96 -3.24
C GLU A 54 -0.31 7.34 -2.87
N GLU A 55 -1.10 8.40 -3.00
CA GLU A 55 -0.70 9.77 -2.64
C GLU A 55 -0.34 9.91 -1.16
N LYS A 56 -1.08 9.25 -0.27
CA LYS A 56 -0.76 9.22 1.17
C LYS A 56 0.56 8.50 1.43
N THR A 57 0.78 7.37 0.77
CA THR A 57 2.03 6.60 0.87
C THR A 57 3.23 7.40 0.36
N GLU A 58 3.06 8.13 -0.74
CA GLU A 58 4.08 9.06 -1.25
C GLU A 58 4.35 10.24 -0.32
N SER A 59 3.30 10.79 0.30
CA SER A 59 3.42 11.89 1.25
C SER A 59 4.22 11.47 2.48
N LEU A 60 4.01 10.24 2.98
CA LEU A 60 4.81 9.65 4.06
C LEU A 60 6.29 9.52 3.65
N ALA A 61 6.56 9.05 2.43
CA ALA A 61 7.93 8.96 1.92
C ALA A 61 8.61 10.33 1.82
N LYS A 62 7.90 11.37 1.37
CA LYS A 62 8.42 12.75 1.33
C LYS A 62 8.72 13.31 2.72
N LEU A 63 8.10 12.78 3.77
CA LEU A 63 8.37 13.12 5.18
C LEU A 63 9.51 12.29 5.80
N GLY A 64 10.11 11.36 5.07
CA GLY A 64 11.21 10.52 5.55
C GLY A 64 10.78 9.18 6.15
N TYR A 65 9.55 8.74 5.92
CA TYR A 65 9.08 7.40 6.30
C TYR A 65 9.22 6.40 5.14
N VAL A 66 9.25 5.11 5.44
CA VAL A 66 8.92 4.10 4.44
C VAL A 66 7.40 3.90 4.50
N GLY A 67 6.70 4.25 3.44
CA GLY A 67 5.26 4.06 3.31
C GLY A 67 4.94 2.75 2.61
N PHE A 68 3.98 1.99 3.12
CA PHE A 68 3.49 0.78 2.47
C PHE A 68 1.95 0.75 2.46
N ALA A 69 1.32 0.90 1.31
CA ALA A 69 -0.11 0.64 1.18
C ALA A 69 -0.33 -0.88 1.07
N ALA A 70 -1.01 -1.45 2.05
CA ALA A 70 -1.34 -2.87 2.11
C ALA A 70 -2.66 -3.12 1.38
N ASP A 71 -2.62 -4.03 0.43
CA ASP A 71 -3.76 -4.55 -0.30
C ASP A 71 -4.33 -5.76 0.43
N VAL A 72 -5.61 -5.72 0.77
CA VAL A 72 -6.28 -6.86 1.42
C VAL A 72 -7.30 -7.53 0.51
N TYR A 73 -7.55 -7.01 -0.70
CA TYR A 73 -8.45 -7.62 -1.68
C TYR A 73 -7.72 -8.49 -2.71
N GLY A 74 -6.44 -8.23 -2.95
CA GLY A 74 -5.59 -8.99 -3.86
C GLY A 74 -5.20 -8.24 -5.12
N LYS A 75 -4.18 -8.77 -5.80
CA LYS A 75 -3.48 -8.09 -6.89
C LYS A 75 -4.43 -7.60 -7.99
N GLY A 76 -4.48 -6.28 -8.16
CA GLY A 76 -5.30 -5.61 -9.17
C GLY A 76 -6.80 -5.55 -8.84
N VAL A 77 -7.20 -5.94 -7.63
CA VAL A 77 -8.60 -5.94 -7.20
C VAL A 77 -8.94 -4.59 -6.55
N LYS A 78 -9.92 -3.89 -7.14
CA LYS A 78 -10.48 -2.66 -6.61
C LYS A 78 -11.95 -2.53 -7.01
N GLY A 79 -12.72 -1.81 -6.22
CA GLY A 79 -14.12 -1.49 -6.53
C GLY A 79 -14.25 -0.10 -7.17
N GLU A 80 -15.12 0.04 -8.16
CA GLU A 80 -15.42 1.33 -8.80
C GLU A 80 -16.81 1.83 -8.38
N THR A 81 -17.71 0.91 -8.06
CA THR A 81 -19.06 1.21 -7.56
C THR A 81 -19.20 0.90 -6.08
N ARG A 82 -20.24 1.46 -5.45
CA ARG A 82 -20.58 1.15 -4.05
C ARG A 82 -20.86 -0.33 -3.87
N GLU A 83 -21.59 -0.93 -4.82
CA GLU A 83 -21.97 -2.33 -4.82
C GLU A 83 -20.75 -3.25 -4.89
N GLU A 84 -19.79 -2.96 -5.77
CA GLU A 84 -18.53 -3.71 -5.88
C GLU A 84 -17.69 -3.60 -4.62
N CYS A 85 -17.53 -2.39 -4.07
CA CYS A 85 -16.77 -2.21 -2.83
C CYS A 85 -17.40 -2.99 -1.66
N PHE A 86 -18.73 -3.05 -1.56
CA PHE A 86 -19.39 -3.89 -0.55
C PHE A 86 -19.20 -5.39 -0.82
N ALA A 87 -19.16 -5.82 -2.07
CA ALA A 87 -18.87 -7.22 -2.41
C ALA A 87 -17.45 -7.61 -1.98
N LEU A 88 -16.47 -6.75 -2.25
CA LEU A 88 -15.07 -6.93 -1.82
C LEU A 88 -14.93 -6.91 -0.30
N LEU A 89 -15.56 -5.96 0.39
CA LEU A 89 -15.52 -5.92 1.86
C LEU A 89 -16.11 -7.19 2.47
N LYS A 90 -17.21 -7.71 1.91
CA LYS A 90 -17.83 -8.95 2.38
C LYS A 90 -16.94 -10.17 2.17
N SER A 91 -16.12 -10.21 1.12
CA SER A 91 -15.26 -11.37 0.88
C SER A 91 -14.24 -11.53 2.00
N ILE A 92 -13.60 -10.44 2.44
CA ILE A 92 -12.64 -10.48 3.56
C ILE A 92 -13.32 -10.82 4.90
N LEU A 93 -14.54 -10.34 5.14
CA LEU A 93 -15.25 -10.62 6.40
C LEU A 93 -15.77 -12.06 6.52
N ALA A 94 -15.81 -12.80 5.41
CA ALA A 94 -16.27 -14.17 5.38
C ALA A 94 -15.14 -15.20 5.59
N GLU A 95 -13.90 -14.74 5.72
CA GLU A 95 -12.70 -15.52 6.02
C GLU A 95 -12.52 -15.75 7.54
#